data_AF-A0A0F3GRL1-F1
#
_entry.id   AF-A0A0F3GRL1-F1
#
_cell.length_a   1.000
_cell.length_b   1.000
_cell.length_c   1.000
_cell.angle_alpha   90.00
_cell.angle_beta   90.00
_cell.angle_gamma   90.00
#
_symmetry.space_group_name_H-M   'P 1'
#
loop_
_entity.id
_entity.type
_entity.pdbx_description
1 polymer ?
#
loop_
_entity_poly.entity_id
_entity_poly.type
_entity_poly.pdbx_seq_one_letter_code
_entity_poly.pdbx_strand_id
1 'polypeptide(L)'
;LSWVLALGLPVSDDGAAIVVAEIYRCLASGMGIDYAVQGARRLLQDRYHPWPLLKLFGDESQVGPLVADGLKTRSANPVTLRYRQLKDGNVRVLERGFVGRRRYIQRGVGVFRTPGKEGLLVHGSAGVGKTCLVGEILGRVKDYDLLVFQGAVSENDVVMQIRAIFEEKKGYLKTWCGCYSRFRLE
;
A
#
# COMPACT_ATOMS: atom_id res chain seq x y z
N LEU A 1 -4.97 13.72 -24.59
CA LEU A 1 -4.42 12.35 -24.54
C LEU A 1 -4.70 11.74 -23.17
N SER A 2 -5.87 11.15 -22.99
CA SER A 2 -6.16 10.30 -21.83
C SER A 2 -6.55 8.91 -22.32
N TRP A 3 -5.56 8.01 -22.32
CA TRP A 3 -5.78 6.60 -22.61
C TRP A 3 -5.98 5.84 -21.29
N VAL A 4 -6.95 4.93 -21.25
CA VAL A 4 -7.27 4.11 -20.09
C VAL A 4 -7.18 2.64 -20.47
N LEU A 5 -6.39 1.89 -19.72
CA LEU A 5 -6.33 0.44 -19.82
C LEU A 5 -7.26 -0.18 -18.79
N ALA A 6 -8.07 -1.15 -19.20
CA ALA A 6 -8.94 -1.90 -18.31
C ALA A 6 -8.84 -3.39 -18.55
N LEU A 7 -9.10 -4.16 -17.49
CA LEU A 7 -9.20 -5.61 -17.56
C LEU A 7 -10.66 -6.04 -17.48
N GLY A 8 -11.14 -6.77 -18.48
CA GLY A 8 -12.54 -7.20 -18.61
C GLY A 8 -12.95 -8.36 -17.70
N LEU A 9 -11.98 -9.11 -17.17
CA LEU A 9 -12.21 -10.19 -16.19
C LEU A 9 -11.13 -10.12 -15.11
N PRO A 10 -11.36 -10.77 -13.94
CA PRO A 10 -10.31 -10.96 -12.95
C PRO A 10 -9.08 -11.64 -13.56
N VAL A 11 -7.90 -11.13 -13.21
CA VAL A 11 -6.60 -11.70 -13.60
C VAL A 11 -5.82 -12.09 -12.36
N SER A 12 -4.87 -13.01 -12.49
CA SER A 12 -3.91 -13.26 -11.41
C SER A 12 -2.93 -12.09 -11.30
N ASP A 13 -2.36 -11.91 -10.10
CA ASP A 13 -1.33 -10.89 -9.86
C ASP A 13 -0.09 -11.11 -10.76
N ASP A 14 0.32 -12.37 -10.97
CA ASP A 14 1.43 -12.72 -11.84
C ASP A 14 1.15 -12.36 -13.32
N GLY A 15 -0.06 -12.66 -13.81
CA GLY A 15 -0.47 -12.32 -15.16
C GLY A 15 -0.54 -10.80 -15.36
N ALA A 16 -1.07 -10.08 -14.36
CA ALA A 16 -1.10 -8.63 -14.37
C ALA A 16 0.32 -8.02 -14.38
N ALA A 17 1.24 -8.56 -13.57
CA ALA A 17 2.61 -8.09 -13.50
C ALA A 17 3.35 -8.24 -14.83
N ILE A 18 3.18 -9.39 -15.52
CA ILE A 18 3.78 -9.63 -16.84
C ILE A 18 3.25 -8.64 -17.88
N VAL A 19 1.93 -8.45 -17.93
CA VAL A 19 1.27 -7.49 -18.85
C VAL A 19 1.81 -6.08 -18.62
N VAL A 20 1.81 -5.64 -17.37
CA VAL A 20 2.22 -4.30 -16.99
C VAL A 20 3.69 -4.08 -17.31
N ALA A 21 4.55 -5.07 -17.04
CA ALA A 21 5.97 -5.01 -17.38
C ALA A 21 6.19 -4.82 -18.89
N GLU A 22 5.50 -5.57 -19.73
CA GLU A 22 5.62 -5.46 -21.18
C GLU A 22 5.13 -4.11 -21.70
N ILE A 23 4.01 -3.61 -21.16
CA ILE A 23 3.49 -2.30 -21.54
C ILE A 23 4.47 -1.21 -21.17
N TYR A 24 4.98 -1.20 -19.93
CA TYR A 24 5.96 -0.21 -19.51
C TYR A 24 7.26 -0.29 -20.30
N ARG A 25 7.75 -1.51 -20.58
CA ARG A 25 8.94 -1.71 -21.43
C ARG A 25 8.73 -1.09 -22.81
N CYS A 26 7.57 -1.33 -23.42
CA CYS A 26 7.25 -0.78 -24.73
C CYS A 26 7.18 0.75 -24.73
N LEU A 27 6.42 1.30 -23.79
CA LEU A 27 6.23 2.75 -23.67
C LEU A 27 7.54 3.47 -23.35
N ALA A 28 8.36 2.92 -22.45
CA ALA A 28 9.66 3.47 -22.10
C ALA A 28 10.65 3.44 -23.29
N SER A 29 10.46 2.51 -24.22
CA SER A 29 11.24 2.43 -25.47
C SER A 29 10.70 3.36 -26.57
N GLY A 30 9.75 4.24 -26.24
CA GLY A 30 9.12 5.16 -27.20
C GLY A 30 8.15 4.49 -28.19
N MET A 31 7.66 3.28 -27.89
CA MET A 31 6.63 2.65 -28.71
C MET A 31 5.24 3.20 -28.36
N GLY A 32 4.34 3.18 -29.34
CA GLY A 32 2.94 3.59 -29.17
C GLY A 32 2.17 2.70 -28.20
N ILE A 33 1.11 3.26 -27.59
CA ILE A 33 0.25 2.52 -26.64
C ILE A 33 -0.50 1.36 -27.31
N ASP A 34 -0.86 1.50 -28.59
CA ASP A 34 -1.40 0.42 -29.42
C ASP A 34 -0.42 -0.75 -29.55
N TYR A 35 0.84 -0.47 -29.86
CA TYR A 35 1.90 -1.48 -29.97
C TYR A 35 2.11 -2.20 -28.63
N ALA A 36 2.20 -1.42 -27.54
CA ALA A 36 2.37 -1.94 -26.19
C ALA A 36 1.23 -2.88 -25.78
N VAL A 37 -0.02 -2.50 -26.07
CA VAL A 37 -1.21 -3.32 -25.76
C VAL A 37 -1.24 -4.59 -26.62
N GLN A 38 -0.88 -4.51 -27.90
CA GLN A 38 -0.80 -5.67 -28.77
C GLN A 38 0.31 -6.65 -28.35
N GLY A 39 1.46 -6.15 -27.91
CA GLY A 39 2.54 -6.97 -27.36
C GLY A 39 2.09 -7.71 -26.09
N ALA A 40 1.45 -7.00 -25.16
CA ALA A 40 0.93 -7.59 -23.94
C ALA A 40 -0.17 -8.64 -24.20
N ARG A 41 -1.06 -8.43 -25.19
CA ARG A 41 -2.07 -9.43 -25.57
C ARG A 41 -1.43 -10.70 -26.14
N ARG A 42 -0.38 -10.58 -26.96
CA ARG A 42 0.37 -11.73 -27.48
C ARG A 42 1.02 -12.55 -26.37
N LEU A 43 1.60 -11.91 -25.35
CA LEU A 43 2.18 -12.62 -24.20
C LEU A 43 1.17 -13.46 -23.41
N LEU A 44 -0.10 -13.05 -23.40
CA LEU A 44 -1.17 -13.75 -22.71
C LEU A 44 -1.91 -14.77 -23.57
N GLN A 45 -1.65 -14.81 -24.88
CA GLN A 45 -2.43 -15.59 -25.85
C GLN A 45 -2.53 -17.06 -25.44
N ASP A 46 -1.42 -17.68 -25.03
CA ASP A 46 -1.39 -19.11 -24.71
C ASP A 46 -1.79 -19.42 -23.26
N ARG A 47 -1.86 -18.41 -22.39
CA ARG A 47 -2.11 -18.59 -20.95
C ARG A 47 -3.52 -18.18 -20.53
N TYR A 48 -4.13 -17.25 -21.26
CA TYR A 48 -5.44 -16.70 -20.94
C TYR A 48 -6.31 -16.65 -22.18
N HIS A 49 -7.31 -17.53 -22.22
CA HIS A 49 -8.42 -17.49 -23.16
C HIS A 49 -9.69 -17.11 -22.37
N PRO A 50 -10.52 -16.13 -22.81
CA PRO A 50 -10.61 -15.55 -24.16
C PRO A 50 -9.96 -14.16 -24.36
N TRP A 51 -9.96 -13.72 -25.63
CA TRP A 51 -9.00 -12.80 -26.26
C TRP A 51 -9.11 -11.27 -26.04
N PRO A 52 -10.07 -10.68 -25.30
CA PRO A 52 -9.95 -9.26 -24.92
C PRO A 52 -10.11 -9.03 -23.42
N LEU A 53 -9.19 -9.60 -22.61
CA LEU A 53 -9.06 -9.18 -21.22
C LEU A 53 -8.57 -7.73 -21.14
N LEU A 54 -7.50 -7.39 -21.85
CA LEU A 54 -6.92 -6.04 -21.84
C LEU A 54 -7.61 -5.15 -22.87
N LYS A 55 -8.42 -4.19 -22.42
CA LYS A 55 -9.11 -3.18 -23.23
C LYS A 55 -8.35 -1.86 -23.16
N LEU A 56 -8.25 -1.17 -24.30
CA LEU A 56 -7.70 0.17 -24.42
C LEU A 56 -8.86 1.11 -24.78
N PHE A 57 -9.08 2.12 -23.95
CA PHE A 57 -10.04 3.19 -24.16
C PHE A 57 -9.29 4.50 -24.37
N GLY A 58 -9.77 5.35 -25.26
CA GLY A 58 -9.24 6.70 -25.43
C GLY A 58 -10.08 7.51 -26.41
N ASP A 59 -9.62 8.72 -26.68
CA ASP A 59 -10.20 9.61 -27.67
C ASP A 59 -9.73 9.24 -29.10
N GLU A 60 -10.28 9.89 -30.13
CA GLU A 60 -9.86 9.71 -31.54
C GLU A 60 -8.45 10.28 -31.83
N SER A 61 -7.68 10.65 -30.81
CA SER A 61 -6.35 11.18 -31.01
C SER A 61 -5.46 10.14 -31.69
N GLN A 62 -4.59 10.62 -32.57
CA GLN A 62 -3.60 9.78 -33.23
C GLN A 62 -2.76 9.04 -32.18
N VAL A 63 -2.69 7.71 -32.33
CA VAL A 63 -1.87 6.88 -31.47
C VAL A 63 -0.41 7.08 -31.87
N GLY A 64 0.38 7.64 -30.96
CA GLY A 64 1.81 7.87 -31.14
C GLY A 64 2.61 7.55 -29.87
N PRO A 65 3.94 7.66 -29.93
CA PRO A 65 4.81 7.48 -28.76
C PRO A 65 4.39 8.38 -27.60
N LEU A 66 4.14 7.78 -26.42
CA LEU A 66 3.90 8.56 -25.20
C LEU A 66 5.20 9.11 -24.59
N VAL A 67 6.32 8.49 -24.96
CA VAL A 67 7.68 8.89 -24.58
C VAL A 67 8.48 9.06 -25.88
N ALA A 68 9.25 10.13 -25.96
CA ALA A 68 10.05 10.52 -27.11
C ALA A 68 11.23 11.35 -26.60
N ASP A 69 12.33 11.34 -27.34
CA ASP A 69 13.53 12.09 -26.97
C ASP A 69 13.25 13.59 -26.89
N GLY A 70 13.80 14.24 -25.88
CA GLY A 70 13.62 15.68 -25.64
C GLY A 70 12.30 16.08 -24.99
N LEU A 71 11.41 15.13 -24.64
CA LEU A 71 10.24 15.43 -23.81
C LEU A 71 10.71 15.99 -22.46
N LYS A 72 10.31 17.22 -22.15
CA LYS A 72 10.54 17.82 -20.84
C LYS A 72 9.82 16.97 -19.80
N THR A 73 10.58 16.22 -19.01
CA THR A 73 10.06 15.56 -17.82
C THR A 73 9.54 16.64 -16.90
N ARG A 74 8.21 16.72 -16.71
CA ARG A 74 7.66 17.46 -15.57
C ARG A 74 8.33 16.87 -14.34
N SER A 75 8.91 17.71 -13.47
CA SER A 75 9.30 17.27 -12.14
C SER A 75 8.10 16.54 -11.56
N ALA A 76 8.25 15.23 -11.28
CA ALA A 76 7.19 14.41 -10.75
C ALA A 76 6.50 15.23 -9.66
N ASN A 77 5.21 15.55 -9.83
CA ASN A 77 4.49 16.41 -8.89
C ASN A 77 4.68 15.74 -7.54
N PRO A 78 5.56 16.26 -6.66
CA PRO A 78 5.97 15.48 -5.51
C PRO A 78 4.70 15.41 -4.70
N VAL A 79 4.14 14.20 -4.57
CA VAL A 79 3.04 13.96 -3.65
C VAL A 79 3.52 14.59 -2.36
N THR A 80 2.91 15.71 -1.95
CA THR A 80 3.50 16.53 -0.90
C THR A 80 3.34 15.74 0.39
N LEU A 81 4.38 14.99 0.73
CA LEU A 81 4.39 14.12 1.89
C LEU A 81 4.38 15.04 3.11
N ARG A 82 3.21 15.14 3.73
CA ARG A 82 3.08 15.79 5.03
C ARG A 82 3.06 14.72 6.09
N TYR A 83 3.78 14.97 7.17
CA TYR A 83 3.85 14.08 8.31
C TYR A 83 3.25 14.77 9.52
N ARG A 84 2.59 14.00 10.38
CA ARG A 84 2.13 14.42 11.70
C ARG A 84 2.71 13.50 12.76
N GLN A 85 2.89 14.03 13.96
CA GLN A 85 3.17 13.22 15.15
C GLN A 85 1.87 12.51 15.57
N LEU A 86 1.93 11.24 15.97
CA LEU A 86 0.82 10.64 16.71
C LEU A 86 0.80 11.17 18.13
N LYS A 87 -0.39 11.17 18.75
CA LYS A 87 -0.52 11.59 20.16
C LYS A 87 0.39 10.72 21.03
N ASP A 88 1.03 11.37 22.00
CA ASP A 88 1.79 10.74 23.08
C ASP A 88 3.06 9.96 22.67
N GLY A 89 3.61 10.20 21.46
CA GLY A 89 4.89 9.60 21.07
C GLY A 89 5.63 10.30 19.94
N ASN A 90 6.92 10.01 19.80
CA ASN A 90 7.82 10.52 18.75
C ASN A 90 7.60 9.86 17.37
N VAL A 91 6.39 9.39 17.08
CA VAL A 91 6.10 8.63 15.86
C VAL A 91 5.54 9.53 14.77
N ARG A 92 6.34 9.70 13.72
CA ARG A 92 5.92 10.39 12.50
C ARG A 92 5.09 9.46 11.62
N VAL A 93 3.83 9.81 11.42
CA VAL A 93 2.95 9.15 10.43
C VAL A 93 2.65 10.08 9.28
N LEU A 94 2.34 9.50 8.12
CA LEU A 94 1.91 10.26 6.96
C LEU A 94 0.53 10.88 7.22
N GLU A 95 0.40 12.17 6.96
CA GLU A 95 -0.85 12.93 6.99
C GLU A 95 -1.45 13.05 5.58
N ARG A 96 -0.61 13.25 4.58
CA ARG A 96 -1.01 13.33 3.16
C ARG A 96 -0.04 12.56 2.29
N GLY A 97 -0.57 11.95 1.24
CA GLY A 97 0.21 11.21 0.25
C GLY A 97 0.32 9.71 0.48
N PHE A 98 -0.52 9.14 1.35
CA PHE A 98 -0.55 7.71 1.57
C PHE A 98 -1.12 7.00 0.35
N VAL A 99 -0.29 6.23 -0.36
CA VAL A 99 -0.71 5.48 -1.54
C VAL A 99 -1.15 4.07 -1.11
N GLY A 100 -2.46 3.86 -1.13
CA GLY A 100 -3.13 2.57 -1.35
C GLY A 100 -2.61 1.35 -0.57
N ARG A 101 -3.22 1.08 0.59
CA ARG A 101 -3.21 -0.24 1.26
C ARG A 101 -4.57 -0.62 1.81
N ARG A 102 -5.62 -0.38 1.01
CA ARG A 102 -7.03 -0.51 1.39
C ARG A 102 -7.33 -1.82 2.13
N ARG A 103 -6.84 -2.98 1.63
CA ARG A 103 -7.06 -4.29 2.26
C ARG A 103 -6.49 -4.37 3.68
N TYR A 104 -5.28 -3.87 3.88
CA TYR A 104 -4.65 -3.85 5.21
C TYR A 104 -5.34 -2.89 6.17
N ILE A 105 -5.75 -1.71 5.68
CA ILE A 105 -6.54 -0.75 6.48
C ILE A 105 -7.87 -1.38 6.90
N GLN A 106 -8.60 -1.99 5.96
CA GLN A 106 -9.89 -2.63 6.25
C GLN A 106 -9.75 -3.77 7.26
N ARG A 107 -8.76 -4.64 7.08
CA ARG A 107 -8.46 -5.72 8.04
C ARG A 107 -8.11 -5.16 9.41
N GLY A 108 -7.21 -4.18 9.45
CA GLY A 108 -6.79 -3.51 10.68
C GLY A 108 -7.97 -2.92 11.45
N VAL A 109 -8.77 -2.06 10.79
CA VAL A 109 -10.00 -1.48 11.38
C VAL A 109 -11.00 -2.56 11.80
N GLY A 110 -11.09 -3.67 11.05
CA GLY A 110 -11.96 -4.80 11.38
C GLY A 110 -11.60 -5.50 12.70
N VAL A 111 -10.32 -5.54 13.09
CA VAL A 111 -9.87 -6.10 14.37
C VAL A 111 -10.53 -5.35 15.54
N PHE A 112 -10.49 -4.02 15.54
CA PHE A 112 -11.09 -3.16 16.58
C PHE A 112 -12.63 -3.22 16.63
N ARG A 113 -13.27 -3.83 15.63
CA ARG A 113 -14.73 -4.04 15.59
C ARG A 113 -15.15 -5.45 15.99
N THR A 114 -14.20 -6.38 16.11
CA THR A 114 -14.49 -7.78 16.38
C THR A 114 -14.42 -8.03 17.89
N PRO A 115 -15.50 -8.50 18.54
CA PRO A 115 -15.46 -8.86 19.96
C PRO A 115 -14.37 -9.92 20.23
N GLY A 116 -13.64 -9.78 21.34
CA GLY A 116 -12.55 -10.69 21.71
C GLY A 116 -11.22 -10.45 20.98
N LYS A 117 -11.11 -9.40 20.17
CA LYS A 117 -9.82 -8.94 19.61
C LYS A 117 -9.48 -7.55 20.15
N GLU A 118 -8.46 -7.50 21.00
CA GLU A 118 -8.10 -6.28 21.75
C GLU A 118 -6.79 -5.64 21.26
N GLY A 119 -6.20 -6.13 20.16
CA GLY A 119 -4.95 -5.56 19.69
C GLY A 119 -4.59 -5.91 18.26
N LEU A 120 -3.78 -5.03 17.66
CA LEU A 120 -3.22 -5.19 16.33
C LEU A 120 -1.69 -5.04 16.39
N LEU A 121 -0.97 -6.11 16.06
CA LEU A 121 0.48 -6.07 15.88
C LEU A 121 0.83 -5.88 14.40
N VAL A 122 1.51 -4.78 14.06
CA VAL A 122 1.98 -4.50 12.70
C VAL A 122 3.50 -4.66 12.61
N HIS A 123 3.94 -5.77 12.00
CA HIS A 123 5.35 -6.10 11.82
C HIS A 123 5.73 -6.25 10.34
N GLY A 124 7.03 -6.34 10.06
CA GLY A 124 7.59 -6.52 8.72
C GLY A 124 8.89 -5.74 8.50
N SER A 125 9.49 -5.87 7.32
CA SER A 125 10.79 -5.27 6.98
C SER A 125 10.84 -3.75 7.16
N ALA A 126 12.03 -3.18 7.33
CA ALA A 126 12.23 -1.73 7.37
C ALA A 126 11.80 -1.08 6.04
N GLY A 127 11.36 0.18 6.08
CA GLY A 127 11.01 0.95 4.87
C GLY A 127 9.64 0.63 4.24
N VAL A 128 8.96 -0.46 4.62
CA VAL A 128 7.67 -0.85 4.01
C VAL A 128 6.47 0.00 4.45
N GLY A 129 6.66 1.12 5.15
CA GLY A 129 5.57 2.05 5.49
C GLY A 129 4.60 1.57 6.58
N LYS A 130 5.04 0.73 7.52
CA LYS A 130 4.19 0.19 8.61
C LYS A 130 3.67 1.28 9.53
N THR A 131 4.53 2.21 9.91
CA THR A 131 4.18 3.39 10.71
C THR A 131 3.09 4.23 10.02
N CYS A 132 3.20 4.40 8.70
CA CYS A 132 2.18 5.10 7.91
C CYS A 132 0.86 4.32 7.88
N LEU A 133 0.91 3.00 7.70
CA LEU A 133 -0.27 2.13 7.76
C LEU A 133 -0.97 2.19 9.12
N VAL A 134 -0.21 2.18 10.21
CA VAL A 134 -0.74 2.32 11.58
C VAL A 134 -1.41 3.68 11.75
N GLY A 135 -0.77 4.77 11.32
CA GLY A 135 -1.38 6.10 11.37
C GLY A 135 -2.72 6.18 10.64
N GLU A 136 -2.81 5.56 9.46
CA GLU A 136 -4.05 5.47 8.70
C GLU A 136 -5.14 4.63 9.41
N ILE A 137 -4.78 3.53 10.06
CA ILE A 137 -5.75 2.70 10.81
C ILE A 137 -6.27 3.49 12.02
N LEU A 138 -5.37 4.10 12.79
CA LEU A 138 -5.71 4.88 13.98
C LEU A 138 -6.50 6.15 13.66
N GLY A 139 -6.32 6.73 12.47
CA GLY A 139 -7.18 7.81 11.98
C GLY A 139 -8.65 7.40 11.77
N ARG A 140 -8.96 6.09 11.74
CA ARG A 140 -10.30 5.52 11.50
C ARG A 140 -10.90 4.82 12.73
N VAL A 141 -10.12 4.66 13.79
CA VAL A 141 -10.53 4.04 15.06
C VAL A 141 -10.68 5.14 16.11
N LYS A 142 -11.74 5.08 16.91
CA LYS A 142 -11.94 5.96 18.08
C LYS A 142 -11.51 5.23 19.34
N ASP A 143 -11.04 5.97 20.34
CA ASP A 143 -10.74 5.47 21.69
C ASP A 143 -9.76 4.28 21.71
N TYR A 144 -8.50 4.56 21.39
CA TYR A 144 -7.40 3.59 21.42
C TYR A 144 -6.28 4.04 22.35
N ASP A 145 -5.53 3.07 22.86
CA ASP A 145 -4.25 3.31 23.51
C ASP A 145 -3.14 2.89 22.54
N LEU A 146 -2.36 3.88 22.12
CA LEU A 146 -1.21 3.61 21.27
C LEU A 146 -0.01 3.32 22.15
N LEU A 147 0.66 2.21 21.89
CA LEU A 147 1.94 1.95 22.52
C LEU A 147 2.92 1.55 21.42
N VAL A 148 4.01 2.29 21.35
CA VAL A 148 4.94 2.29 20.23
C VAL A 148 6.25 1.79 20.73
N PHE A 149 6.80 0.85 19.99
CA PHE A 149 8.13 0.37 20.21
C PHE A 149 9.05 0.80 19.08
N GLN A 150 10.25 1.25 19.43
CA GLN A 150 11.27 1.64 18.48
C GLN A 150 12.51 0.77 18.70
N GLY A 151 12.99 0.12 17.64
CA GLY A 151 14.20 -0.71 17.70
C GLY A 151 13.93 -2.20 17.91
N ALA A 152 14.92 -2.90 18.45
CA ALA A 152 14.80 -4.30 18.84
C ALA A 152 13.97 -4.39 20.11
N VAL A 153 12.99 -5.29 20.12
CA VAL A 153 12.08 -5.46 21.25
C VAL A 153 11.96 -6.92 21.59
N SER A 154 12.08 -7.20 22.88
CA SER A 154 11.85 -8.51 23.46
C SER A 154 10.37 -8.70 23.79
N GLU A 155 9.94 -9.95 23.93
CA GLU A 155 8.60 -10.27 24.41
C GLU A 155 8.33 -9.64 25.80
N ASN A 156 9.35 -9.61 26.65
CA ASN A 156 9.24 -9.07 28.00
C ASN A 156 8.96 -7.55 27.99
N ASP A 157 9.60 -6.80 27.10
CA ASP A 157 9.33 -5.36 26.94
C ASP A 157 7.87 -5.11 26.53
N VAL A 158 7.32 -6.00 25.69
CA VAL A 158 5.92 -5.92 25.26
C VAL A 158 4.97 -6.17 26.42
N VAL A 159 5.19 -7.25 27.15
CA VAL A 159 4.36 -7.64 28.29
C VAL A 159 4.40 -6.55 29.37
N MET A 160 5.58 -6.00 29.67
CA MET A 160 5.74 -4.95 30.69
C MET A 160 5.00 -3.66 30.33
N GLN A 161 5.11 -3.18 29.08
CA GLN A 161 4.38 -1.96 28.69
C GLN A 161 2.86 -2.19 28.62
N ILE A 162 2.41 -3.36 28.16
CA ILE A 162 0.98 -3.70 28.17
C ILE A 162 0.46 -3.74 29.62
N ARG A 163 1.19 -4.39 30.54
CA ARG A 163 0.83 -4.42 31.97
C ARG A 163 0.73 -3.03 32.57
N ALA A 164 1.69 -2.15 32.29
CA ALA A 164 1.67 -0.79 32.81
C ALA A 164 0.38 -0.03 32.40
N ILE A 165 -0.05 -0.15 31.14
CA ILE A 165 -1.30 0.47 30.68
C ILE A 165 -2.52 -0.21 31.33
N PHE A 166 -2.50 -1.54 31.49
CA PHE A 166 -3.58 -2.28 32.15
C PHE A 166 -3.77 -1.85 33.61
N GLU A 167 -2.68 -1.66 34.35
CA GLU A 167 -2.67 -1.22 35.75
C GLU A 167 -3.12 0.24 35.88
N GLU A 168 -2.61 1.13 35.02
CA GLU A 168 -3.01 2.54 34.99
C GLU A 168 -4.51 2.72 34.71
N LYS A 169 -5.08 1.86 33.85
CA LYS A 169 -6.49 1.94 33.45
C LYS A 169 -7.46 1.07 34.26
N LYS A 170 -7.02 0.47 35.37
CA LYS A 170 -7.84 -0.41 36.22
C LYS A 170 -8.64 -1.47 35.43
N GLY A 171 -7.99 -2.14 34.48
CA GLY A 171 -8.54 -3.34 33.84
C GLY A 171 -9.36 -3.15 32.55
N TYR A 172 -9.38 -1.96 31.93
CA TYR A 172 -10.00 -1.76 30.61
C TYR A 172 -8.99 -1.26 29.57
N LEU A 173 -8.23 -2.17 28.95
CA LEU A 173 -7.63 -1.88 27.63
C LEU A 173 -8.69 -2.16 26.57
N LYS A 174 -9.15 -1.11 25.88
CA LYS A 174 -10.06 -1.35 24.75
C LYS A 174 -9.31 -1.79 23.50
N THR A 175 -8.13 -1.21 23.23
CA THR A 175 -7.32 -1.67 22.11
C THR A 175 -5.89 -1.12 22.02
N TRP A 176 -4.93 -1.95 21.60
CA TRP A 176 -3.52 -1.58 21.39
C TRP A 176 -3.02 -1.76 19.95
N CYS A 177 -2.04 -0.94 19.50
CA CYS A 177 -1.40 -1.06 18.17
C CYS A 177 0.12 -0.89 18.24
N GLY A 178 0.88 -1.92 17.86
CA GLY A 178 2.35 -1.91 17.85
C GLY A 178 2.96 -1.88 16.45
N CYS A 179 4.07 -1.15 16.26
CA CYS A 179 4.78 -1.07 14.98
C CYS A 179 6.28 -1.30 15.16
N TYR A 180 6.89 -2.24 14.42
CA TYR A 180 8.29 -2.64 14.64
C TYR A 180 9.11 -2.82 13.37
N SER A 181 10.39 -2.43 13.38
CA SER A 181 11.30 -2.60 12.23
C SER A 181 12.16 -3.87 12.28
N ARG A 182 12.34 -4.51 13.45
CA ARG A 182 13.05 -5.78 13.64
C ARG A 182 12.43 -6.58 14.79
N PHE A 183 11.97 -7.79 14.50
CA PHE A 183 11.55 -8.78 15.50
C PHE A 183 12.61 -9.87 15.51
N ARG A 184 13.25 -10.12 16.65
CA ARG A 184 14.15 -11.25 16.83
C ARG A 184 13.43 -12.20 17.79
N LEU A 185 12.91 -13.30 17.25
CA LEU A 185 12.52 -14.44 18.06
C LEU A 185 13.84 -15.11 18.46
N GLU A 186 14.25 -14.91 19.70
CA GLU A 186 15.16 -15.83 20.37
C GLU A 186 14.32 -16.83 21.16
#